data_AF-A0A842UCV4-F1
#
_entry.id   AF-A0A842UCV4-F1
#
_cell.length_a   1.000
_cell.length_b   1.000
_cell.length_c   1.000
_cell.angle_alpha   90.00
_cell.angle_beta   90.00
_cell.angle_gamma   90.00
#
_symmetry.space_group_name_H-M   'P 1'
#
loop_
_entity.id
_entity.type
_entity.pdbx_description
1 polymer ?
#
loop_
_entity_poly.entity_id
_entity_poly.type
_entity_poly.pdbx_seq_one_letter_code
_entity_poly.pdbx_strand_id
1 'polypeptide(L)'
;VNVGHKYHIIACSEGAYPSKKSLEHQFQTISPETIKKLPKDAFGNPILSSLNISNILANELNLREDLKKEFKKNGVEFECRSVVLGHTMRAGTPNSFDRILGLRFGLKAMSLVLEGDFGKMVSLQGTDITTFPLSEGVKKKYVKKDSDKIELRDLLVTIRYKSKES
;
A
#
# COMPACT_ATOMS: atom_id res chain seq x y z
N VAL A 1 -3.47 33.22 -15.40
CA VAL A 1 -4.46 32.97 -14.32
C VAL A 1 -4.12 31.61 -13.71
N ASN A 2 -3.57 31.56 -12.48
CA ASN A 2 -3.32 30.28 -11.80
C ASN A 2 -4.65 29.77 -11.22
N VAL A 3 -5.49 29.16 -12.07
CA VAL A 3 -6.79 28.60 -11.67
C VAL A 3 -6.58 27.13 -11.34
N GLY A 4 -6.15 26.85 -10.11
CA GLY A 4 -6.03 25.48 -9.62
C GLY A 4 -5.92 25.48 -8.11
N HIS A 5 -6.74 24.67 -7.44
CA HIS A 5 -6.55 24.42 -6.02
C HIS A 5 -5.21 23.72 -5.82
N LYS A 6 -4.37 24.25 -4.92
CA LYS A 6 -3.10 23.61 -4.55
C LYS A 6 -3.41 22.49 -3.55
N TYR A 7 -3.37 21.24 -3.99
CA TYR A 7 -3.52 20.08 -3.13
C TYR A 7 -2.42 19.03 -3.37
N HIS A 8 -2.18 18.20 -2.36
CA HIS A 8 -1.29 17.06 -2.44
C HIS A 8 -2.06 15.79 -2.06
N ILE A 9 -1.86 14.73 -2.83
CA ILE A 9 -2.44 13.41 -2.55
C ILE A 9 -1.31 12.52 -2.03
N ILE A 10 -1.55 11.88 -0.89
CA ILE A 10 -0.66 10.89 -0.30
C ILE A 10 -1.39 9.55 -0.33
N ALA A 11 -0.86 8.62 -1.13
CA ALA A 11 -1.32 7.23 -1.13
C ALA A 11 -0.46 6.42 -0.14
N CYS A 12 -1.11 5.72 0.78
CA CYS A 12 -0.43 4.90 1.79
C CYS A 12 -1.04 3.49 1.80
N SER A 13 -0.18 2.46 1.84
CA SER A 13 -0.63 1.07 2.01
C SER A 13 -1.11 0.84 3.44
N GLU A 14 -2.16 0.03 3.63
CA GLU A 14 -2.64 -0.36 4.96
C GLU A 14 -1.57 -1.10 5.79
N GLY A 15 -0.61 -1.73 5.11
CA GLY A 15 0.54 -2.39 5.72
C GLY A 15 1.75 -1.48 5.92
N ALA A 16 1.64 -0.17 5.65
CA ALA A 16 2.72 0.75 5.93
C ALA A 16 2.83 0.97 7.44
N TYR A 17 4.05 0.89 7.95
CA TYR A 17 4.36 1.17 9.34
C TYR A 17 5.69 1.94 9.41
N PRO A 18 5.87 2.82 10.40
CA PRO A 18 7.07 3.64 10.46
C PRO A 18 8.29 2.80 10.86
N SER A 19 9.45 3.20 10.36
CA SER A 19 10.72 2.62 10.80
C SER A 19 11.01 3.00 12.26
N LYS A 20 11.88 2.24 12.95
CA LYS A 20 12.32 2.57 14.32
C LYS A 20 12.85 4.01 14.42
N LYS A 21 13.72 4.39 13.47
CA LYS A 21 14.28 5.75 13.37
C LYS A 21 13.21 6.82 13.16
N SER A 22 12.18 6.51 12.37
CA SER A 22 11.07 7.43 12.16
C SER A 22 10.24 7.62 13.43
N LEU A 23 9.95 6.54 14.17
CA LEU A 23 9.21 6.60 15.43
C LEU A 23 9.92 7.46 16.49
N GLU A 24 11.25 7.51 16.48
CA GLU A 24 12.03 8.27 17.45
C GLU A 24 12.05 9.79 17.18
N HIS A 25 11.83 10.21 15.92
CA HIS A 25 12.11 11.60 15.51
C HIS A 25 11.03 12.28 14.69
N GLN A 26 10.03 11.54 14.18
CA GLN A 26 9.09 12.05 13.17
C GLN A 26 7.61 11.90 13.58
N PHE A 27 7.32 11.20 14.67
CA PHE A 27 5.95 10.93 15.12
C PHE A 27 5.77 11.38 16.57
N GLN A 28 4.67 12.09 16.85
CA GLN A 28 4.25 12.49 18.20
C GLN A 28 3.03 11.68 18.68
N THR A 29 2.22 11.16 17.77
CA THR A 29 0.94 10.50 18.03
C THR A 29 1.06 9.00 18.27
N ILE A 30 2.20 8.39 17.91
CA ILE A 30 2.44 6.96 18.07
C ILE A 30 3.85 6.69 18.60
N SER A 31 4.00 5.57 19.30
CA SER A 31 5.28 5.13 19.88
C SER A 31 5.60 3.69 19.52
N PRO A 32 6.83 3.21 19.80
CA PRO A 32 7.17 1.80 19.64
C PRO A 32 6.25 0.85 20.43
N GLU A 33 5.67 1.30 21.53
CA GLU A 33 4.72 0.52 22.32
C GLU A 33 3.38 0.34 21.62
N THR A 34 2.90 1.37 20.91
CA THR A 34 1.69 1.29 20.08
C THR A 34 1.80 0.14 19.08
N ILE A 35 2.96 0.00 18.44
CA ILE A 35 3.22 -1.07 17.48
C ILE A 35 3.27 -2.45 18.15
N LYS A 36 3.88 -2.55 19.35
CA LYS A 36 3.95 -3.80 20.11
C LYS A 36 2.57 -4.29 20.59
N LYS A 37 1.66 -3.36 20.87
CA LYS A 37 0.29 -3.63 21.35
C LYS A 37 -0.70 -3.96 20.23
N LEU A 38 -0.27 -3.98 18.98
CA LEU A 38 -1.16 -4.31 17.87
C LEU A 38 -1.76 -5.73 18.04
N PRO A 39 -3.06 -5.90 17.74
CA PRO A 39 -3.67 -7.21 17.71
C PRO A 39 -2.95 -8.10 16.71
N LYS A 40 -2.93 -9.40 16.99
CA LYS A 40 -2.28 -10.41 16.15
C LYS A 40 -3.32 -11.31 15.50
N ASP A 41 -3.03 -11.79 14.29
CA ASP A 41 -3.82 -12.80 13.62
C ASP A 41 -3.62 -14.19 14.25
N ALA A 42 -4.33 -15.20 13.73
CA ALA A 42 -4.22 -16.60 14.18
C ALA A 42 -2.81 -17.22 14.00
N PHE A 43 -1.95 -16.57 13.20
CA PHE A 43 -0.58 -16.99 12.94
C PHE A 43 0.45 -16.15 13.70
N GLY A 44 0.00 -15.25 14.60
CA GLY A 44 0.84 -14.39 15.42
C GLY A 44 1.42 -13.16 14.72
N ASN A 45 1.02 -12.87 13.47
CA ASN A 45 1.45 -11.65 12.78
C ASN A 45 0.62 -10.45 13.26
N PRO A 46 1.23 -9.26 13.40
CA PRO A 46 0.49 -8.05 13.74
C PRO A 46 -0.47 -7.67 12.62
N ILE A 47 -1.71 -7.33 12.99
CA ILE A 47 -2.75 -6.85 12.07
C ILE A 47 -2.49 -5.37 11.79
N LEU A 48 -1.65 -5.07 10.79
CA LEU A 48 -1.21 -3.71 10.50
C LEU A 48 -2.35 -2.76 10.08
N SER A 49 -3.43 -3.29 9.48
CA SER A 49 -4.61 -2.48 9.15
C SER A 49 -5.26 -1.83 10.37
N SER A 50 -5.13 -2.44 11.56
CA SER A 50 -5.63 -1.87 12.82
C SER A 50 -4.86 -0.64 13.30
N LEU A 51 -3.64 -0.42 12.79
CA LEU A 51 -2.85 0.78 13.09
C LEU A 51 -3.50 2.04 12.50
N ASN A 52 -4.21 1.90 11.37
CA ASN A 52 -4.80 3.02 10.64
C ASN A 52 -3.78 4.14 10.35
N ILE A 53 -2.69 3.76 9.66
CA ILE A 53 -1.54 4.63 9.36
C ILE A 53 -1.93 5.91 8.62
N SER A 54 -2.98 5.89 7.79
CA SER A 54 -3.49 7.09 7.11
C SER A 54 -4.00 8.14 8.09
N ASN A 55 -4.71 7.73 9.13
CA ASN A 55 -5.21 8.65 10.15
C ASN A 55 -4.04 9.20 10.97
N ILE A 56 -3.07 8.36 11.31
CA ILE A 56 -1.85 8.78 12.00
C ILE A 56 -1.12 9.84 11.16
N LEU A 57 -0.85 9.57 9.87
CA LEU A 57 -0.17 10.52 8.99
C LEU A 57 -0.91 11.85 8.88
N ALA A 58 -2.23 11.83 8.75
CA ALA A 58 -3.03 13.06 8.70
C ALA A 58 -2.92 13.85 10.00
N ASN A 59 -3.01 13.18 11.15
CA ASN A 59 -2.87 13.80 12.47
C ASN A 59 -1.47 14.41 12.66
N GLU A 60 -0.41 13.67 12.35
CA GLU A 60 0.98 14.15 12.43
C GLU A 60 1.20 15.38 11.56
N LEU A 61 0.71 15.37 10.31
CA LEU A 61 0.84 16.50 9.40
C LEU A 61 0.08 17.73 9.91
N ASN A 62 -1.09 17.54 10.52
CA ASN A 62 -1.84 18.63 11.13
C ASN A 62 -1.19 19.18 12.42
N LEU A 63 -0.22 18.49 13.03
CA LEU A 63 0.56 19.00 14.16
C LEU A 63 1.79 19.82 13.71
N ARG A 64 2.13 19.82 12.42
CA ARG A 64 3.34 20.49 11.88
C ARG A 64 3.11 21.99 11.69
N GLU A 65 3.45 22.76 12.72
CA GLU A 65 3.36 24.23 12.70
C GLU A 65 4.27 24.89 11.66
N ASP A 66 5.41 24.29 11.35
CA ASP A 66 6.29 24.73 10.27
C ASP A 66 5.61 24.65 8.90
N LEU A 67 4.90 23.56 8.61
CA LEU A 67 4.13 23.40 7.38
C LEU A 67 2.97 24.40 7.32
N LYS A 68 2.21 24.56 8.40
CA LYS A 68 1.11 25.53 8.46
C LYS A 68 1.58 26.95 8.16
N LYS A 69 2.71 27.37 8.75
CA LYS A 69 3.30 28.70 8.52
C LYS A 69 3.72 28.88 7.07
N GLU A 70 4.38 27.87 6.49
CA GLU A 70 4.83 27.92 5.10
C GLU A 70 3.66 28.00 4.11
N PHE A 71 2.61 27.20 4.31
CA PHE A 71 1.41 27.25 3.47
C PHE A 71 0.68 28.58 3.61
N LYS A 72 0.55 29.10 4.84
CA LYS A 72 -0.07 30.41 5.11
C LYS A 72 0.69 31.56 4.44
N LYS A 73 2.03 31.53 4.45
CA LYS A 73 2.87 32.51 3.72
C LYS A 73 2.59 32.51 2.22
N ASN A 74 2.25 31.35 1.67
CA ASN A 74 1.88 31.17 0.27
C ASN A 74 0.38 31.41 -0.01
N GLY A 75 -0.37 31.95 0.95
CA GLY A 75 -1.79 32.28 0.83
C GLY A 75 -2.72 31.06 0.84
N VAL A 76 -2.28 29.93 1.39
CA VAL A 76 -3.03 28.67 1.42
C VAL A 76 -3.27 28.25 2.87
N GLU A 77 -4.52 27.93 3.22
CA GLU A 77 -4.83 27.29 4.49
C GLU A 77 -4.43 25.81 4.44
N PHE A 78 -3.75 25.34 5.49
CA PHE A 78 -3.27 23.97 5.56
C PHE A 78 -4.28 23.09 6.29
N GLU A 79 -4.76 22.06 5.60
CA GLU A 79 -5.57 21.00 6.19
C GLU A 79 -5.17 19.65 5.57
N CYS A 80 -4.96 18.64 6.41
CA CYS A 80 -4.75 17.27 5.98
C CYS A 80 -5.92 16.38 6.41
N ARG A 81 -6.49 15.64 5.46
CA ARG A 81 -7.56 14.66 5.70
C ARG A 81 -7.12 13.29 5.22
N SER A 82 -7.61 12.25 5.88
CA SER A 82 -7.40 10.86 5.50
C SER A 82 -8.73 10.20 5.17
N VAL A 83 -8.68 9.26 4.22
CA VAL A 83 -9.83 8.43 3.83
C VAL A 83 -9.32 7.00 3.69
N VAL A 84 -9.99 6.05 4.37
CA VAL A 84 -9.68 4.62 4.29
C VAL A 84 -10.70 3.96 3.36
N LEU A 85 -10.27 3.60 2.15
CA LEU A 85 -11.14 3.03 1.12
C LEU A 85 -11.31 1.50 1.20
N GLY A 86 -10.76 0.84 2.22
CA GLY A 86 -10.60 -0.62 2.26
C GLY A 86 -11.87 -1.41 1.91
N HIS A 87 -13.01 -1.10 2.53
CA HIS A 87 -14.29 -1.76 2.23
C HIS A 87 -14.78 -1.47 0.81
N THR A 88 -14.76 -0.21 0.40
CA THR A 88 -15.20 0.22 -0.94
C THR A 88 -14.38 -0.43 -2.05
N MET A 89 -13.06 -0.52 -1.88
CA MET A 89 -12.16 -1.14 -2.87
C MET A 89 -12.37 -2.66 -3.00
N ARG A 90 -12.75 -3.34 -1.91
CA ARG A 90 -12.95 -4.80 -1.90
C ARG A 90 -14.39 -5.22 -2.21
N ALA A 91 -15.36 -4.32 -2.03
CA ALA A 91 -16.78 -4.57 -2.30
C ALA A 91 -17.23 -4.11 -3.69
N GLY A 92 -16.32 -3.57 -4.51
CA GLY A 92 -16.63 -3.17 -5.88
C GLY A 92 -17.04 -4.36 -6.75
N THR A 93 -17.90 -4.11 -7.74
CA THR A 93 -18.25 -5.14 -8.73
C THR A 93 -17.02 -5.46 -9.59
N PRO A 94 -16.64 -6.75 -9.75
CA PRO A 94 -15.48 -7.13 -10.56
C PRO A 94 -15.68 -6.68 -12.01
N ASN A 95 -14.62 -6.13 -12.60
CA ASN A 95 -14.63 -5.68 -13.99
C ASN A 95 -14.58 -6.88 -14.96
N SER A 96 -14.69 -6.62 -16.27
CA SER A 96 -14.67 -7.67 -17.30
C SER A 96 -13.38 -8.51 -17.26
N PHE A 97 -12.23 -7.89 -16.98
CA PHE A 97 -10.97 -8.59 -16.83
C PHE A 97 -10.97 -9.53 -15.62
N ASP A 98 -11.41 -9.06 -14.45
CA ASP A 98 -11.50 -9.87 -13.23
C ASP A 98 -12.40 -11.10 -13.43
N ARG A 99 -13.53 -10.92 -14.14
CA ARG A 99 -14.47 -12.00 -14.45
C ARG A 99 -13.86 -13.05 -15.35
N ILE A 100 -13.19 -12.62 -16.44
CA ILE A 100 -12.51 -13.53 -17.37
C ILE A 100 -11.35 -14.24 -16.66
N LEU A 101 -10.57 -13.52 -15.85
CA LEU A 101 -9.47 -14.10 -15.08
C LEU A 101 -9.98 -15.15 -14.08
N GLY A 102 -11.04 -14.85 -13.35
CA GLY A 102 -11.68 -15.79 -12.42
C GLY A 102 -12.17 -17.05 -13.13
N LEU A 103 -12.80 -16.91 -14.30
CA LEU A 103 -13.22 -18.04 -15.14
C LEU A 103 -12.01 -18.90 -15.56
N ARG A 104 -10.94 -18.26 -16.05
CA ARG A 104 -9.72 -18.95 -16.47
C ARG A 104 -9.05 -19.70 -15.31
N PHE A 105 -9.03 -19.10 -14.11
CA PHE A 105 -8.53 -19.77 -12.91
C PHE A 105 -9.39 -20.97 -12.52
N GLY A 106 -10.72 -20.81 -12.52
CA GLY A 106 -11.67 -21.89 -12.22
C GLY A 106 -11.51 -23.07 -13.19
N LEU A 107 -11.43 -22.79 -14.50
CA LEU A 107 -11.24 -23.81 -15.53
C LEU A 107 -9.95 -24.61 -15.31
N LYS A 108 -8.82 -23.95 -15.06
CA LYS A 108 -7.57 -24.68 -14.80
C LYS A 108 -7.61 -25.47 -13.50
N ALA A 109 -8.23 -24.93 -12.44
CA ALA A 109 -8.40 -25.64 -11.18
C ALA A 109 -9.24 -26.92 -11.35
N MET A 110 -10.33 -26.86 -12.12
CA MET A 110 -11.15 -28.03 -12.44
C MET A 110 -10.37 -29.09 -13.22
N SER A 111 -9.56 -28.67 -14.20
CA SER A 111 -8.65 -29.57 -14.94
C SER A 111 -7.72 -30.34 -13.99
N LEU A 112 -7.09 -29.64 -13.04
CA LEU A 112 -6.21 -30.27 -12.05
C LEU A 112 -6.94 -31.30 -11.17
N VAL A 113 -8.18 -31.00 -10.78
CA VAL A 113 -9.00 -31.94 -9.99
C VAL A 113 -9.32 -33.20 -10.81
N LEU A 114 -9.68 -33.06 -12.09
CA LEU A 114 -9.94 -34.20 -12.98
C LEU A 114 -8.68 -35.05 -13.22
N GLU A 115 -7.52 -34.41 -13.25
CA GLU A 115 -6.21 -35.06 -13.41
C GLU A 115 -5.69 -35.67 -12.09
N GLY A 116 -6.36 -35.44 -10.95
CA GLY A 116 -5.91 -35.87 -9.62
C GLY A 116 -4.67 -35.12 -9.11
N ASP A 117 -4.33 -33.97 -9.72
CA ASP A 117 -3.12 -33.21 -9.46
C ASP A 117 -3.33 -32.15 -8.36
N PHE A 118 -3.42 -32.65 -7.12
CA PHE A 118 -3.66 -31.83 -5.93
C PHE A 118 -2.40 -31.14 -5.39
N GLY A 119 -2.58 -30.21 -4.44
CA GLY A 119 -1.46 -29.54 -3.77
C GLY A 119 -0.87 -28.37 -4.56
N LYS A 120 -1.53 -27.92 -5.62
CA LYS A 120 -1.11 -26.80 -6.48
C LYS A 120 -2.11 -25.65 -6.43
N MET A 121 -1.62 -24.43 -6.64
CA MET A 121 -2.42 -23.24 -6.89
C MET A 121 -2.34 -22.85 -8.36
N VAL A 122 -3.42 -22.26 -8.87
CA VAL A 122 -3.43 -21.63 -10.19
C VAL A 122 -2.92 -20.18 -10.07
N SER A 123 -2.13 -19.73 -11.04
CA SER A 123 -1.53 -18.40 -11.07
C SER A 123 -1.55 -17.82 -12.49
N LEU A 124 -1.49 -16.49 -12.59
CA LEU A 124 -1.27 -15.78 -13.83
C LEU A 124 0.21 -15.39 -13.93
N GLN A 125 0.90 -15.81 -14.99
CA GLN A 125 2.27 -15.41 -15.30
C GLN A 125 2.28 -14.74 -16.68
N GLY A 126 2.49 -13.42 -16.71
CA GLY A 126 2.24 -12.62 -17.91
C GLY A 126 0.78 -12.76 -18.34
N THR A 127 0.55 -13.42 -19.47
CA THR A 127 -0.78 -13.70 -20.02
C THR A 127 -1.27 -15.12 -19.77
N ASP A 128 -0.39 -16.00 -19.25
CA ASP A 128 -0.60 -17.44 -19.20
C ASP A 128 -1.10 -17.92 -17.84
N ILE A 129 -2.01 -18.88 -17.87
CA ILE A 129 -2.51 -19.54 -16.66
C ILE A 129 -1.60 -20.74 -16.38
N THR A 130 -0.88 -20.66 -15.28
CA THR A 130 0.08 -21.69 -14.86
C THR A 130 -0.26 -22.20 -13.47
N THR A 131 0.52 -23.18 -13.00
CA THR A 131 0.29 -23.83 -11.71
C THR A 131 1.58 -23.89 -10.91
N PHE A 132 1.50 -23.66 -9.61
CA PHE A 132 2.64 -23.73 -8.68
C PHE A 132 2.29 -24.59 -7.46
N PRO A 133 3.26 -25.27 -6.83
CA PRO A 133 3.02 -25.93 -5.55
C PRO A 133 2.51 -24.94 -4.50
N LEU A 134 1.49 -25.32 -3.73
CA LEU A 134 0.96 -24.50 -2.64
C LEU A 134 2.05 -24.14 -1.62
N SER A 135 2.97 -25.06 -1.35
CA SER A 135 4.12 -24.86 -0.47
C SER A 135 5.05 -23.72 -0.90
N GLU A 136 5.08 -23.38 -2.19
CA GLU A 136 5.78 -22.20 -2.69
C GLU A 136 4.93 -20.94 -2.64
N GLY A 137 3.64 -21.06 -2.94
CA GLY A 137 2.68 -19.94 -2.95
C GLY A 137 2.51 -19.26 -1.59
N VAL A 138 2.63 -20.01 -0.50
CA VAL A 138 2.50 -19.47 0.88
C VAL A 138 3.75 -18.76 1.39
N LYS A 139 4.89 -18.87 0.69
CA LYS A 139 6.13 -18.22 1.11
C LYS A 139 6.00 -16.70 0.93
N LYS A 140 6.40 -15.93 1.95
CA LYS A 140 6.45 -14.46 1.87
C LYS A 140 7.43 -14.04 0.76
N LYS A 141 6.94 -13.36 -0.28
CA LYS A 141 7.75 -12.72 -1.32
C LYS A 141 7.77 -11.22 -1.09
N TYR A 142 8.96 -10.68 -0.87
CA TYR A 142 9.17 -9.23 -0.79
C TYR A 142 9.57 -8.67 -2.16
N VAL A 143 9.26 -7.39 -2.38
CA VAL A 143 9.82 -6.66 -3.53
C VAL A 143 11.33 -6.57 -3.32
N LYS A 144 12.10 -7.06 -4.29
CA LYS A 144 13.56 -7.00 -4.22
C LYS A 144 14.04 -5.55 -4.36
N LYS A 145 15.08 -5.19 -3.62
CA LYS A 145 15.61 -3.81 -3.58
C LYS A 145 16.18 -3.36 -4.92
N ASP A 146 16.68 -4.30 -5.71
CA ASP A 146 17.25 -4.14 -7.05
C ASP A 146 16.21 -4.32 -8.17
N SER A 147 14.92 -4.33 -7.85
CA SER A 147 13.87 -4.45 -8.87
C SER A 147 13.53 -3.11 -9.52
N ASP A 148 13.10 -3.16 -10.78
CA ASP A 148 12.64 -2.00 -11.56
C ASP A 148 11.55 -1.18 -10.85
N LYS A 149 10.77 -1.82 -9.96
CA LYS A 149 9.74 -1.14 -9.15
C LYS A 149 10.36 -0.17 -8.14
N ILE A 150 11.46 -0.55 -7.53
CA ILE A 150 12.19 0.29 -6.57
C ILE A 150 12.97 1.36 -7.33
N GLU A 151 13.59 1.00 -8.45
CA GLU A 151 14.25 1.98 -9.32
C GLU A 151 13.28 3.05 -9.83
N LEU A 152 12.11 2.65 -10.33
CA LEU A 152 11.06 3.57 -10.77
C LEU A 152 10.63 4.51 -9.62
N ARG A 153 10.42 3.97 -8.41
CA ARG A 153 10.11 4.79 -7.23
C ARG A 153 11.20 5.84 -7.00
N ASP A 154 12.47 5.44 -7.01
CA ASP A 154 13.60 6.31 -6.70
C ASP A 154 13.77 7.39 -7.79
N LEU A 155 13.66 7.01 -9.05
CA LEU A 155 13.68 7.95 -10.18
C LEU A 155 12.54 8.98 -10.09
N LEU A 156 11.31 8.55 -9.80
CA LEU A 156 10.17 9.47 -9.64
C LEU A 156 10.41 10.50 -8.52
N VAL A 157 11.05 10.07 -7.42
CA VAL A 157 11.43 10.98 -6.33
C VAL A 157 12.52 11.94 -6.79
N THR A 158 13.61 11.43 -7.38
CA THR A 158 14.74 12.25 -7.84
C THR A 158 14.33 13.28 -8.88
N ILE A 159 13.53 12.90 -9.88
CA ILE A 159 13.03 13.79 -10.92
C ILE A 159 12.22 14.94 -10.30
N ARG A 160 11.33 14.61 -9.35
CA ARG A 160 10.53 15.62 -8.64
C ARG A 160 11.39 16.60 -7.85
N TYR A 161 12.48 16.15 -7.24
CA TYR A 161 13.42 17.04 -6.53
C TYR A 161 14.16 17.95 -7.51
N LYS A 162 14.77 17.38 -8.55
CA LYS A 162 15.52 18.16 -9.55
C LYS A 162 14.65 19.19 -10.28
N SER A 163 13.39 18.84 -10.58
CA SER A 163 12.43 19.74 -11.20
C SER A 163 12.09 20.98 -10.34
N LYS A 164 12.37 20.95 -9.03
CA LYS A 164 12.18 22.12 -8.15
C LYS A 164 13.42 22.99 -8.00
N GLU A 165 14.59 22.49 -8.42
CA GLU A 165 15.86 23.22 -8.40
C GLU A 165 16.11 23.99 -9.70
N SER A 166 15.32 23.72 -10.75
CA SER A 166 15.30 24.42 -12.04
C SER A 166 14.20 25.46 -12.08
#